data_AF-A0A351HXE9-F1
#
_entry.id   AF-A0A351HXE9-F1
#
_cell.length_a   1.000
_cell.length_b   1.000
_cell.length_c   1.000
_cell.angle_alpha   90.00
_cell.angle_beta   90.00
_cell.angle_gamma   90.00
#
_symmetry.space_group_name_H-M   'P 1'
#
loop_
_entity.id
_entity.type
_entity.pdbx_description
1 polymer ?
#
loop_
_entity_poly.entity_id
_entity_poly.type
_entity_poly.pdbx_seq_one_letter_code
_entity_poly.pdbx_strand_id
1 'polypeptide(L)'
;VFFLYFMLLAAVHAVMFGAVAVSKEERDHCADFVYTKPVRRFQVIWPKLLAGLINILIFNIVTFCASVFFIAQHNDGNGLIDKVSLTMLALFILQLFFLALGSMFGAVLKNTKRATAAASGLVMGFFILSVAVDLYDKLDFLAIFTPFKYFEGATLMINDQLSFNSAAILLVVSLVFFVLTFVAFNRRDLST
;
A
#
# COMPACT_ATOMS: atom_id res chain seq x y z
N VAL A 1 1.53 0.61 -20.01
CA VAL A 1 0.18 0.04 -19.69
C VAL A 1 0.27 -1.13 -18.70
N PHE A 2 1.03 -2.20 -18.96
CA PHE A 2 1.13 -3.37 -18.04
C PHE A 2 1.54 -3.04 -16.59
N PHE A 3 2.46 -2.09 -16.39
CA PHE A 3 2.90 -1.68 -15.06
C PHE A 3 1.77 -1.09 -14.19
N LEU A 4 0.81 -0.39 -14.80
CA LEU A 4 -0.32 0.21 -14.10
C LEU A 4 -1.30 -0.84 -13.56
N TYR A 5 -1.50 -1.95 -14.30
CA TYR A 5 -2.26 -3.10 -13.79
C TYR A 5 -1.53 -3.82 -12.66
N PHE A 6 -0.21 -3.95 -12.74
CA PHE A 6 0.60 -4.48 -11.64
C PHE A 6 0.48 -3.61 -10.39
N MET A 7 0.57 -2.28 -10.52
CA MET A 7 0.36 -1.33 -9.43
C MET A 7 -1.03 -1.49 -8.80
N LEU A 8 -2.09 -1.65 -9.61
CA LEU A 8 -3.44 -1.87 -9.10
C LEU A 8 -3.54 -3.16 -8.27
N LEU A 9 -3.07 -4.29 -8.81
CA LEU A 9 -3.13 -5.57 -8.11
C LEU A 9 -2.31 -5.55 -6.82
N ALA A 10 -1.11 -4.97 -6.88
CA ALA A 10 -0.23 -4.78 -5.74
C ALA A 10 -0.85 -3.87 -4.66
N ALA A 11 -1.54 -2.81 -5.07
CA ALA A 11 -2.27 -1.90 -4.19
C ALA A 11 -3.45 -2.59 -3.49
N VAL A 12 -4.26 -3.36 -4.23
CA VAL A 12 -5.37 -4.14 -3.66
C VAL A 12 -4.83 -5.18 -2.67
N HIS A 13 -3.74 -5.87 -2.99
CA HIS A 13 -3.10 -6.79 -2.07
C HIS A 13 -2.65 -6.09 -0.78
N ALA A 14 -1.90 -4.99 -0.91
CA ALA A 14 -1.36 -4.25 0.23
C ALA A 14 -2.46 -3.67 1.13
N VAL A 15 -3.51 -3.08 0.55
CA VAL A 15 -4.62 -2.50 1.32
C VAL A 15 -5.40 -3.57 2.07
N MET A 16 -5.66 -4.72 1.43
CA MET A 16 -6.39 -5.81 2.06
C MET A 16 -5.58 -6.41 3.19
N PHE A 17 -4.27 -6.62 2.98
CA PHE A 17 -3.39 -7.12 4.03
C PHE A 17 -3.35 -6.15 5.22
N GLY A 18 -3.18 -4.86 4.97
CA GLY A 18 -3.15 -3.83 6.02
C GLY A 18 -4.43 -3.78 6.85
N ALA A 19 -5.60 -3.86 6.18
CA ALA A 19 -6.89 -3.89 6.86
C ALA A 19 -7.08 -5.15 7.70
N VAL A 20 -6.85 -6.33 7.12
CA VAL A 20 -6.99 -7.62 7.80
C VAL A 20 -6.02 -7.73 8.97
N ALA A 21 -4.77 -7.30 8.82
CA ALA A 21 -3.77 -7.38 9.88
C ALA A 21 -4.22 -6.65 11.14
N VAL A 22 -4.85 -5.48 11.01
CA VAL A 22 -5.30 -4.66 12.15
C VAL A 22 -6.63 -5.13 12.73
N SER A 23 -7.55 -5.61 11.91
CA SER A 23 -8.90 -6.01 12.35
C SER A 23 -9.07 -7.51 12.61
N LYS A 24 -8.01 -8.31 12.49
CA LYS A 24 -8.04 -9.78 12.59
C LYS A 24 -8.73 -10.29 13.86
N GLU A 25 -8.46 -9.66 15.00
CA GLU A 25 -8.97 -10.09 16.31
C GLU A 25 -10.47 -9.87 16.45
N GLU A 26 -11.02 -8.86 15.78
CA GLU A 26 -12.47 -8.60 15.73
C GLU A 26 -13.18 -9.68 14.91
N ARG A 27 -12.53 -10.14 13.84
CA ARG A 27 -13.05 -11.24 13.01
C ARG A 27 -13.03 -12.57 13.74
N ASP A 28 -11.95 -12.81 14.51
CA ASP A 28 -11.72 -14.08 15.17
C ASP A 28 -12.35 -14.12 16.59
N HIS A 29 -13.11 -13.08 16.98
CA HIS A 29 -13.73 -12.93 18.31
C HIS A 29 -12.75 -13.09 19.49
N CYS A 30 -11.47 -12.78 19.25
CA CYS A 30 -10.39 -12.90 20.22
C CYS A 30 -9.96 -11.55 20.80
N ALA A 31 -10.62 -10.46 20.39
CA ALA A 31 -10.37 -9.12 20.89
C ALA A 31 -10.38 -9.08 22.42
N ASP A 32 -11.46 -9.53 23.04
CA ASP A 32 -11.66 -9.49 24.51
C ASP A 32 -10.56 -10.24 25.27
N PHE A 33 -10.06 -11.35 24.71
CA PHE A 33 -8.96 -12.11 25.30
C PHE A 33 -7.61 -11.39 25.22
N VAL A 34 -7.33 -10.67 24.13
CA VAL A 34 -6.09 -9.91 23.98
C VAL A 34 -6.09 -8.69 24.91
N TYR A 35 -7.24 -8.04 25.10
CA TYR A 35 -7.37 -6.83 25.91
C TYR A 35 -7.44 -7.09 27.43
N THR A 36 -7.77 -8.32 27.85
CA THR A 36 -7.71 -8.72 29.27
C THR A 36 -6.30 -9.05 29.75
N LYS A 37 -5.34 -9.25 28.84
CA LYS A 37 -3.93 -9.43 29.20
C LYS A 37 -3.27 -8.09 29.54
N PRO A 38 -2.31 -8.05 30.49
CA PRO A 38 -1.59 -6.83 30.86
C PRO A 38 -0.54 -6.45 29.80
N VAL A 39 -0.95 -6.36 28.54
CA VAL A 39 -0.13 -5.96 27.40
C VAL A 39 -0.49 -4.54 26.98
N ARG A 40 0.51 -3.73 26.64
CA ARG A 40 0.27 -2.37 26.15
C ARG A 40 -0.30 -2.47 24.73
N ARG A 41 -1.29 -1.62 24.39
CA ARG A 41 -1.91 -1.58 23.04
C ARG A 41 -0.88 -1.43 21.91
N PHE A 42 0.21 -0.69 22.18
CA PHE A 42 1.35 -0.56 21.27
C PHE A 42 2.03 -1.91 20.96
N GLN A 43 2.16 -2.79 21.95
CA GLN A 43 2.77 -4.12 21.79
C GLN A 43 1.91 -5.06 20.94
N VAL A 44 0.62 -4.77 20.77
CA VAL A 44 -0.29 -5.55 19.92
C VAL A 44 -0.24 -5.06 18.47
N ILE A 45 -0.22 -3.74 18.25
CA ILE A 45 -0.32 -3.18 16.90
C ILE A 45 1.03 -3.09 16.18
N TRP A 46 2.11 -2.79 16.90
CA TRP A 46 3.44 -2.64 16.31
C TRP A 46 3.92 -3.90 15.56
N PRO A 47 3.80 -5.12 16.14
CA PRO A 47 4.17 -6.34 15.42
C PRO A 47 3.31 -6.61 14.19
N LYS A 48 2.04 -6.18 14.16
CA LYS A 48 1.14 -6.36 13.01
C LYS A 48 1.55 -5.48 11.84
N LEU A 49 1.88 -4.22 12.12
CA LEU A 49 2.37 -3.30 11.08
C LEU A 49 3.73 -3.76 10.54
N LEU A 50 4.63 -4.25 11.41
CA LEU A 50 5.88 -4.87 11.00
C LEU A 50 5.65 -6.13 10.14
N ALA A 51 4.71 -6.99 10.51
CA ALA A 51 4.36 -8.16 9.71
C ALA A 51 3.84 -7.77 8.31
N GLY A 52 3.05 -6.68 8.22
CA GLY A 52 2.62 -6.12 6.93
C GLY A 52 3.78 -5.57 6.09
N LEU A 53 4.70 -4.86 6.73
CA LEU A 53 5.89 -4.34 6.06
C LEU A 53 6.76 -5.49 5.52
N ILE A 54 7.02 -6.52 6.34
CA ILE A 54 7.78 -7.71 5.95
C ILE A 54 7.09 -8.44 4.79
N ASN A 55 5.76 -8.58 4.83
CA ASN A 55 5.01 -9.24 3.76
C ASN A 55 5.18 -8.52 2.41
N ILE A 56 5.03 -7.20 2.40
CA ILE A 56 5.25 -6.39 1.18
C ILE A 56 6.70 -6.45 0.72
N LEU A 57 7.65 -6.47 1.65
CA LEU A 57 9.07 -6.59 1.33
C LEU A 57 9.37 -7.94 0.67
N ILE A 58 8.85 -9.05 1.20
CA ILE A 58 8.97 -10.38 0.60
C ILE A 58 8.32 -10.40 -0.79
N PHE A 59 7.10 -9.86 -0.92
CA PHE A 59 6.41 -9.77 -2.21
C PHE A 59 7.24 -9.03 -3.27
N ASN A 60 7.87 -7.90 -2.89
CA ASN A 60 8.73 -7.14 -3.80
C ASN A 60 10.02 -7.89 -4.14
N ILE A 61 10.70 -8.49 -3.16
CA ILE A 61 11.93 -9.27 -3.40
C ILE A 61 11.64 -10.41 -4.37
N VAL A 62 10.58 -11.19 -4.12
CA VAL A 62 10.22 -12.32 -4.99
C VAL A 62 9.89 -11.84 -6.40
N THR A 63 9.13 -10.75 -6.53
CA THR A 63 8.77 -10.16 -7.82
C THR A 63 10.00 -9.63 -8.56
N PHE A 64 10.92 -8.99 -7.85
CA PHE A 64 12.17 -8.47 -8.41
C PHE A 64 13.10 -9.61 -8.87
N CYS A 65 13.33 -10.62 -8.03
CA CYS A 65 14.13 -11.79 -8.38
C CYS A 65 13.57 -12.52 -9.59
N ALA A 66 12.24 -12.72 -9.64
CA ALA A 66 11.58 -13.31 -10.81
C ALA A 66 11.79 -12.46 -12.06
N SER A 67 11.61 -11.14 -11.96
CA SER A 67 11.78 -10.21 -13.08
C SER A 67 13.22 -10.22 -13.61
N VAL A 68 14.22 -10.16 -12.71
CA VAL A 68 15.64 -10.24 -13.07
C VAL A 68 15.97 -11.58 -13.73
N PHE A 69 15.45 -12.70 -13.20
CA PHE A 69 15.66 -14.02 -13.78
C PHE A 69 15.13 -14.13 -15.21
N PHE A 70 13.91 -13.64 -15.47
CA PHE A 70 13.33 -13.66 -16.82
C PHE A 70 14.08 -12.74 -17.80
N ILE A 71 14.52 -11.57 -17.34
CA ILE A 71 15.32 -10.64 -18.15
C ILE A 71 16.68 -11.24 -18.48
N ALA A 72 17.35 -11.86 -17.51
CA ALA A 72 18.66 -12.49 -17.72
C ALA A 72 18.61 -13.63 -18.74
N GLN A 73 17.47 -14.32 -18.88
CA GLN A 73 17.30 -15.38 -19.89
C GLN A 73 16.98 -14.89 -21.30
N HIS A 74 16.40 -13.69 -21.45
CA HIS A 74 15.85 -13.23 -22.73
C HIS A 74 16.52 -11.97 -23.28
N ASN A 75 17.56 -11.44 -22.64
CA ASN A 75 18.12 -10.13 -22.97
C ASN A 75 19.66 -10.12 -22.97
N ASP A 76 20.27 -9.76 -24.10
CA ASP A 76 21.72 -9.79 -24.34
C ASP A 76 22.48 -8.54 -23.84
N GLY A 77 22.11 -7.99 -22.67
CA GLY A 77 22.93 -7.00 -21.96
C GLY A 77 22.54 -5.53 -22.05
N ASN A 78 21.27 -5.19 -22.31
CA ASN A 78 20.80 -3.81 -22.17
C ASN A 78 20.37 -3.52 -20.72
N GLY A 79 20.65 -2.30 -20.22
CA GLY A 79 20.42 -1.78 -18.86
C GLY A 79 18.95 -1.72 -18.39
N LEU A 80 18.14 -2.74 -18.69
CA LEU A 80 16.78 -2.91 -18.20
C LEU A 80 16.73 -3.21 -16.70
N ILE A 81 17.80 -3.77 -16.12
CA ILE A 81 17.85 -4.09 -14.68
C ILE A 81 17.66 -2.81 -13.86
N ASP A 82 18.32 -1.72 -14.25
CA ASP A 82 18.21 -0.43 -13.57
C ASP A 82 16.77 0.11 -13.63
N LYS A 83 16.14 0.04 -14.81
CA LYS A 83 14.73 0.45 -15.00
C LYS A 83 13.76 -0.40 -14.18
N VAL A 84 14.01 -1.70 -14.10
CA VAL A 84 13.19 -2.62 -13.29
C VAL A 84 13.39 -2.36 -11.80
N SER A 85 14.60 -2.08 -11.36
CA SER A 85 14.87 -1.73 -9.96
C SER A 85 14.10 -0.46 -9.54
N LEU A 86 14.07 0.55 -10.41
CA LEU A 86 13.40 1.82 -10.15
C LEU A 86 11.88 1.68 -10.13
N THR A 87 11.32 0.85 -11.02
CA THR A 87 9.89 0.53 -11.02
C THR A 87 9.46 -0.34 -9.84
N MET A 88 10.31 -1.26 -9.36
CA MET A 88 10.05 -2.01 -8.13
C MET A 88 10.09 -1.12 -6.89
N LEU A 89 11.02 -0.16 -6.83
CA LEU A 89 11.07 0.80 -5.73
C LEU A 89 9.82 1.69 -5.70
N ALA A 90 9.34 2.15 -6.87
CA ALA A 90 8.07 2.86 -6.98
C ALA A 90 6.88 1.99 -6.52
N LEU A 91 6.83 0.72 -6.94
CA LEU A 91 5.81 -0.24 -6.52
C LEU A 91 5.80 -0.43 -5.00
N PHE A 92 6.98 -0.57 -4.39
CA PHE A 92 7.12 -0.71 -2.94
C PHE A 92 6.58 0.50 -2.17
N ILE A 93 6.92 1.72 -2.59
CA ILE A 93 6.42 2.95 -1.95
C ILE A 93 4.90 3.05 -2.08
N LEU A 94 4.37 2.73 -3.26
CA LEU A 94 2.92 2.72 -3.49
C LEU A 94 2.22 1.68 -2.60
N GLN A 95 2.78 0.47 -2.48
CA GLN A 95 2.24 -0.56 -1.61
C GLN A 95 2.29 -0.16 -0.14
N LEU A 96 3.35 0.55 0.30
CA LEU A 96 3.43 1.05 1.67
C LEU A 96 2.30 2.05 1.98
N PHE A 97 1.99 2.93 1.02
CA PHE A 97 0.85 3.85 1.12
C PHE A 97 -0.48 3.11 1.29
N PHE A 98 -0.72 2.11 0.44
CA PHE A 98 -1.96 1.33 0.52
C PHE A 98 -2.01 0.43 1.76
N LEU A 99 -0.89 -0.09 2.24
CA LEU A 99 -0.82 -0.80 3.52
C LEU A 99 -1.26 0.12 4.66
N ALA A 100 -0.70 1.33 4.73
CA ALA A 100 -1.02 2.30 5.78
C ALA A 100 -2.50 2.71 5.74
N LEU A 101 -3.02 2.97 4.53
CA LEU A 101 -4.43 3.25 4.30
C LEU A 101 -5.32 2.09 4.78
N GLY A 102 -4.99 0.85 4.39
CA GLY A 102 -5.72 -0.34 4.79
C GLY A 102 -5.72 -0.52 6.31
N SER A 103 -4.55 -0.37 6.93
CA SER A 103 -4.39 -0.43 8.39
C SER A 103 -5.24 0.61 9.11
N MET A 104 -5.34 1.83 8.58
CA MET A 104 -6.21 2.88 9.12
C MET A 104 -7.68 2.45 9.07
N PHE A 105 -8.16 1.94 7.94
CA PHE A 105 -9.54 1.42 7.83
C PHE A 105 -9.79 0.24 8.78
N GLY A 106 -8.81 -0.66 8.92
CA GLY A 106 -8.84 -1.76 9.88
C GLY A 106 -8.97 -1.28 11.34
N ALA A 107 -8.29 -0.16 11.69
CA ALA A 107 -8.37 0.47 13.00
C ALA A 107 -9.67 1.26 13.23
N VAL A 108 -10.27 1.85 12.20
CA VAL A 108 -11.49 2.66 12.35
C VAL A 108 -12.76 1.80 12.34
N LEU A 109 -12.90 0.87 11.40
CA LEU A 109 -14.19 0.24 11.10
C LEU A 109 -14.55 -0.95 12.01
N LYS A 110 -13.65 -1.42 12.88
CA LYS A 110 -13.86 -2.51 13.87
C LYS A 110 -14.44 -3.81 13.28
N ASN A 111 -14.43 -3.97 11.97
CA ASN A 111 -15.01 -5.11 11.28
C ASN A 111 -14.19 -5.39 10.02
N THR A 112 -13.58 -6.57 9.95
CA THR A 112 -12.68 -6.93 8.85
C THR A 112 -13.34 -6.87 7.48
N LYS A 113 -14.59 -7.33 7.35
CA LYS A 113 -15.28 -7.33 6.05
C LYS A 113 -15.58 -5.91 5.57
N ARG A 114 -16.00 -5.02 6.48
CA ARG A 114 -16.26 -3.61 6.14
C ARG A 114 -14.96 -2.86 5.87
N ALA A 115 -13.91 -3.12 6.65
CA ALA A 115 -12.61 -2.51 6.48
C ALA A 115 -11.98 -2.85 5.13
N THR A 116 -11.94 -4.13 4.76
CA THR A 116 -11.40 -4.54 3.45
C THR A 116 -12.25 -4.03 2.30
N ALA A 117 -13.58 -4.09 2.39
CA ALA A 117 -14.46 -3.60 1.34
C ALA A 117 -14.32 -2.08 1.13
N ALA A 118 -14.32 -1.29 2.21
CA ALA A 118 -14.16 0.17 2.13
C ALA A 118 -12.77 0.55 1.58
N ALA A 119 -11.72 -0.10 2.07
CA ALA A 119 -10.36 0.22 1.65
C ALA A 119 -10.11 -0.17 0.18
N SER A 120 -10.50 -1.38 -0.23
CA SER A 120 -10.40 -1.81 -1.64
C SER A 120 -11.29 -0.97 -2.57
N GLY A 121 -12.48 -0.56 -2.11
CA GLY A 121 -13.33 0.38 -2.84
C GLY A 121 -12.64 1.73 -3.08
N LEU A 122 -11.91 2.23 -2.09
CA LEU A 122 -11.11 3.45 -2.23
C LEU A 122 -9.96 3.28 -3.23
N VAL A 123 -9.27 2.13 -3.22
CA VAL A 123 -8.23 1.82 -4.22
C VAL A 123 -8.83 1.86 -5.63
N MET A 124 -9.97 1.22 -5.82
CA MET A 124 -10.67 1.22 -7.11
C MET A 124 -11.10 2.63 -7.52
N GLY A 125 -11.56 3.45 -6.58
CA GLY A 125 -11.88 4.86 -6.81
C GLY A 125 -10.66 5.66 -7.29
N PHE A 126 -9.51 5.51 -6.63
CA PHE A 126 -8.26 6.15 -7.07
C PHE A 126 -7.80 5.67 -8.45
N PHE A 127 -8.02 4.40 -8.76
CA PHE A 127 -7.68 3.83 -10.07
C PHE A 127 -8.56 4.40 -11.19
N ILE A 128 -9.88 4.39 -11.01
CA ILE A 128 -10.82 4.96 -11.97
C ILE A 128 -10.53 6.45 -12.15
N LEU A 129 -10.22 7.16 -11.07
CA LEU A 129 -9.86 8.57 -11.16
C LEU A 129 -8.55 8.78 -11.94
N SER A 130 -7.55 7.93 -11.73
CA SER A 130 -6.29 7.98 -12.51
C SER A 130 -6.56 7.83 -14.02
N VAL A 131 -7.41 6.87 -14.39
CA VAL A 131 -7.80 6.64 -15.79
C VAL A 131 -8.63 7.81 -16.34
N ALA A 132 -9.50 8.41 -15.52
CA ALA A 132 -10.30 9.57 -15.93
C ALA A 132 -9.43 10.80 -16.18
N VAL A 133 -8.41 11.03 -15.35
CA VAL A 133 -7.42 12.11 -15.56
C VAL A 133 -6.67 11.90 -16.88
N ASP A 134 -6.25 10.66 -17.18
CA ASP A 134 -5.61 10.32 -18.47
C ASP A 134 -6.48 10.60 -19.71
N LEU A 135 -7.80 10.61 -19.53
CA LEU A 135 -8.76 10.73 -20.64
C LEU A 135 -9.25 12.17 -20.85
N TYR A 136 -9.11 13.04 -19.84
CA TYR A 136 -9.61 14.40 -19.84
C TYR A 136 -8.57 15.37 -19.28
N ASP A 137 -7.90 16.14 -20.15
CA ASP A 137 -6.91 17.17 -19.76
C ASP A 137 -7.46 18.20 -18.74
N LYS A 138 -8.78 18.46 -18.78
CA LYS A 138 -9.44 19.35 -17.81
C LYS A 138 -9.39 18.83 -16.36
N LEU A 139 -9.12 17.54 -16.17
CA LEU A 139 -9.04 16.89 -14.87
C LEU A 139 -7.61 16.77 -14.35
N ASP A 140 -6.61 17.38 -15.00
CA ASP A 140 -5.21 17.35 -14.55
C ASP A 140 -5.03 17.82 -13.11
N PHE A 141 -5.88 18.75 -12.64
CA PHE A 141 -5.88 19.18 -11.24
C PHE A 141 -6.25 18.07 -10.24
N LEU A 142 -6.95 17.01 -10.68
CA LEU A 142 -7.27 15.83 -9.87
C LEU A 142 -6.14 14.80 -9.82
N ALA A 143 -5.11 14.93 -10.67
CA ALA A 143 -3.95 14.03 -10.66
C ALA A 143 -3.29 13.94 -9.26
N ILE A 144 -3.28 15.07 -8.53
CA ILE A 144 -2.71 15.18 -7.18
C ILE A 144 -3.42 14.29 -6.14
N PHE A 145 -4.69 13.94 -6.37
CA PHE A 145 -5.48 13.10 -5.46
C PHE A 145 -5.27 11.61 -5.71
N THR A 146 -4.67 11.22 -6.83
CA THR A 146 -4.50 9.81 -7.19
C THR A 146 -3.08 9.33 -6.95
N PRO A 147 -2.84 8.43 -5.96
CA PRO A 147 -1.49 7.93 -5.66
C PRO A 147 -0.88 7.17 -6.85
N PHE A 148 -1.68 6.67 -7.79
CA PHE A 148 -1.23 6.03 -9.02
C PHE A 148 -0.51 6.98 -9.99
N LYS A 149 -0.85 8.27 -10.00
CA LYS A 149 -0.24 9.27 -10.89
C LYS A 149 1.14 9.74 -10.43
N TYR A 150 1.45 9.59 -9.14
CA TYR A 150 2.77 9.92 -8.60
C TYR A 150 3.88 8.99 -9.12
N PHE A 151 3.52 7.79 -9.59
CA PHE A 151 4.44 6.82 -10.17
C PHE A 151 3.99 6.41 -11.58
N GLU A 152 4.03 7.38 -12.48
CA GLU A 152 3.68 7.13 -13.88
C GLU A 152 4.78 6.30 -14.55
N GLY A 153 4.45 5.03 -14.90
CA GLY A 153 5.42 4.07 -15.40
C GLY A 153 6.11 4.46 -16.71
N ALA A 154 5.46 5.29 -17.54
CA ALA A 154 6.06 5.83 -18.76
C ALA A 154 7.23 6.77 -18.42
N THR A 155 7.04 7.65 -17.45
CA THR A 155 8.03 8.63 -16.99
C THR A 155 9.21 7.95 -16.29
N LEU A 156 8.94 6.91 -15.51
CA LEU A 156 9.97 6.11 -14.83
C LEU A 156 10.84 5.29 -15.78
N MET A 157 10.26 4.75 -16.87
CA MET A 157 11.00 3.94 -17.85
C MET A 157 11.71 4.75 -18.94
N ILE A 158 11.22 5.97 -19.22
CA ILE A 158 11.75 6.83 -20.29
C ILE A 158 12.77 7.84 -19.74
N ASN A 159 12.50 8.45 -18.58
CA ASN A 159 13.34 9.53 -18.04
C ASN A 159 14.30 9.06 -16.93
N ASP A 160 14.26 7.78 -16.54
CA ASP A 160 15.07 7.15 -15.46
C ASP A 160 15.06 7.93 -14.13
N GLN A 161 14.03 8.74 -13.89
CA GLN A 161 13.94 9.62 -12.73
C GLN A 161 12.71 9.29 -11.90
N LEU A 162 12.96 8.72 -10.72
CA LEU A 162 12.00 8.73 -9.63
C LEU A 162 11.95 10.16 -9.09
N SER A 163 10.81 10.84 -9.24
CA SER A 163 10.65 12.17 -8.65
C SER A 163 10.67 12.04 -7.13
N PHE A 164 11.77 12.50 -6.52
CA PHE A 164 11.97 12.42 -5.07
C PHE A 164 10.81 13.06 -4.30
N ASN A 165 10.25 14.16 -4.82
CA ASN A 165 9.11 14.84 -4.25
C ASN A 165 7.87 13.94 -4.17
N SER A 166 7.57 13.18 -5.21
CA SER A 166 6.41 12.28 -5.27
C SER A 166 6.54 11.13 -4.28
N ALA A 167 7.73 10.53 -4.23
CA ALA A 167 8.06 9.51 -3.24
C ALA A 167 7.95 10.05 -1.81
N ALA A 168 8.49 11.24 -1.55
CA ALA A 168 8.43 11.88 -0.23
C ALA A 168 6.99 12.18 0.21
N ILE A 169 6.13 12.70 -0.69
CA ILE A 169 4.72 12.96 -0.40
C ILE A 169 4.01 11.66 0.01
N LEU A 170 4.15 10.59 -0.77
CA LEU A 170 3.50 9.31 -0.45
C LEU A 170 4.02 8.72 0.87
N LEU A 171 5.33 8.82 1.15
CA LEU A 171 5.89 8.36 2.42
C LEU A 171 5.36 9.16 3.61
N VAL A 172 5.28 10.49 3.48
CA VAL A 172 4.73 11.37 4.54
C VAL A 172 3.26 11.04 4.79
N VAL A 173 2.45 10.90 3.74
CA VAL A 173 1.03 10.56 3.90
C VAL A 173 0.87 9.14 4.47
N SER A 174 1.71 8.19 4.08
CA SER A 174 1.75 6.85 4.68
C SER A 174 2.02 6.91 6.18
N LEU A 175 3.00 7.74 6.59
CA LEU A 175 3.33 7.94 8.00
C LEU A 175 2.14 8.53 8.76
N VAL A 176 1.45 9.52 8.18
CA VAL A 176 0.21 10.07 8.75
C VAL A 176 -0.85 8.98 8.93
N PHE A 177 -1.08 8.11 7.94
CA PHE A 177 -2.03 7.01 8.07
C PHE A 177 -1.62 5.98 9.12
N PHE A 178 -0.32 5.67 9.27
CA PHE A 178 0.14 4.84 10.37
C PHE A 178 -0.13 5.50 11.72
N VAL A 179 0.20 6.79 11.88
CA VAL A 179 -0.10 7.53 13.11
C VAL A 179 -1.60 7.54 13.41
N LEU A 180 -2.44 7.78 12.40
CA LEU A 180 -3.90 7.70 12.55
C LEU A 180 -4.36 6.29 12.93
N THR A 181 -3.72 5.24 12.39
CA THR A 181 -3.96 3.85 12.79
C THR A 181 -3.67 3.66 14.28
N PHE A 182 -2.52 4.15 14.78
CA PHE A 182 -2.17 4.09 16.20
C PHE A 182 -3.16 4.85 17.08
N VAL A 183 -3.52 6.08 16.69
CA VAL A 183 -4.44 6.92 17.46
C VAL A 183 -5.84 6.31 17.48
N ALA A 184 -6.36 5.87 16.34
CA ALA A 184 -7.67 5.23 16.23
C ALA A 184 -7.72 3.93 17.03
N PHE A 185 -6.67 3.12 16.99
CA PHE A 185 -6.58 1.89 17.78
C PHE A 185 -6.47 2.18 19.28
N ASN A 186 -5.73 3.21 19.68
CA ASN A 186 -5.60 3.58 21.08
C ASN A 186 -6.86 4.23 21.66
N ARG A 187 -7.67 4.89 20.82
CA ARG A 187 -8.99 5.43 21.20
C ARG A 187 -10.11 4.39 21.17
N ARG A 188 -9.83 3.13 20.82
CA ARG A 188 -10.81 2.05 20.97
C ARG A 188 -11.02 1.80 22.45
N ASP A 189 -12.02 2.44 23.02
CA ASP A 189 -12.63 1.93 24.25
C ASP A 189 -13.37 0.64 23.88
N LEU A 190 -12.97 -0.42 24.57
CA LEU A 190 -13.69 -1.68 24.68
C LEU A 190 -14.13 -1.77 26.13
N SER A 191 -14.96 -0.81 26.53
CA SER A 191 -15.86 -1.02 27.65
C SER A 191 -17.17 -1.51 27.05
N THR A 192 -17.63 -2.64 27.60
CA THR A 192 -18.86 -3.40 27.34
C THR A 192 -18.90 -4.25 26.08
#